data_AF-A0A8J7XCD1-F1
#
_entry.id   AF-A0A8J7XCD1-F1
#
_cell.length_a   1.000
_cell.length_b   1.000
_cell.length_c   1.000
_cell.angle_alpha   90.00
_cell.angle_beta   90.00
_cell.angle_gamma   90.00
#
_symmetry.space_group_name_H-M   'P 1'
#
loop_
_entity.id
_entity.type
_entity.pdbx_description
1 polymer ?
#
loop_
_entity_poly.entity_id
_entity_poly.type
_entity_poly.pdbx_seq_one_letter_code
_entity_poly.pdbx_strand_id
1 'polypeptide(L)'
;MQLTIRGALPELEKGEQEQIDNLMRVYQSAKRYSFNRLLEEHNMNEVRKDVMDKFGLNARYSYPATKDAEGIIKSQKELIKWEIYETKEKLKKSRKKLEKVRAPLKRKGIHARIDKLTTKLNRYEKHREEGTIPKVVFGGRENFIKLQKGELTKEEWKKLRSNALCSIGAEIDGGNQNLRIEHLDENHFRLRINVDTRKWIYSPMWIPSRYVEYLKQAIRGSYSVRVVRRDKYEVHISSDHQGIALDFSNGVAGFDINTDNISVTIATRDGNFRASKVFKCPELLYARSNRRDWLLGNLVMGFGTKS
;
A
#
# COMPACT_ATOMS: atom_id res chain seq x y z
N MET A 1 -9.32 13.20 3.85
CA MET A 1 -8.31 12.16 4.12
C MET A 1 -8.64 10.95 3.26
N GLN A 2 -7.67 10.30 2.62
CA GLN A 2 -7.95 9.08 1.86
C GLN A 2 -8.06 7.88 2.83
N LEU A 3 -9.21 7.22 2.84
CA LEU A 3 -9.42 5.98 3.60
C LEU A 3 -9.21 4.79 2.65
N THR A 4 -8.52 3.75 3.11
CA THR A 4 -8.42 2.48 2.37
C THR A 4 -8.96 1.34 3.21
N ILE A 5 -10.07 0.74 2.76
CA ILE A 5 -10.69 -0.44 3.35
C ILE A 5 -10.09 -1.68 2.68
N ARG A 6 -9.73 -2.69 3.48
CA ARG A 6 -9.23 -3.98 2.97
C ARG A 6 -10.26 -5.07 3.21
N GLY A 7 -10.63 -5.76 2.15
CA GLY A 7 -11.50 -6.93 2.14
C GLY A 7 -10.90 -8.09 1.37
N ALA A 8 -11.71 -9.12 1.11
CA ALA A 8 -11.32 -10.30 0.35
C ALA A 8 -12.49 -10.82 -0.48
N LEU A 9 -12.18 -11.60 -1.53
CA LEU A 9 -13.13 -12.37 -2.33
C LEU A 9 -13.01 -13.84 -1.91
N PRO A 10 -13.83 -14.32 -0.95
CA PRO A 10 -13.71 -15.68 -0.41
C PRO A 10 -14.19 -16.77 -1.38
N GLU A 11 -15.10 -16.42 -2.29
CA GLU A 11 -15.83 -17.37 -3.12
C GLU A 11 -15.62 -17.03 -4.59
N LEU A 12 -14.56 -17.58 -5.17
CA LEU A 12 -14.27 -17.50 -6.60
C LEU A 12 -14.05 -18.90 -7.15
N GLU A 13 -14.82 -19.28 -8.16
CA GLU A 13 -14.65 -20.54 -8.86
C GLU A 13 -13.35 -20.54 -9.68
N LYS A 14 -12.79 -21.73 -9.95
CA LYS A 14 -11.53 -21.86 -10.70
C LYS A 14 -11.58 -21.14 -12.05
N GLY A 15 -12.68 -21.26 -12.80
CA GLY A 15 -12.85 -20.58 -14.09
C GLY A 15 -12.92 -19.06 -13.97
N GLU A 16 -13.45 -18.53 -12.87
CA GLU A 16 -13.47 -17.10 -12.58
C GLU A 16 -12.08 -16.57 -12.21
N GLN A 17 -11.35 -17.32 -11.38
CA GLN A 17 -9.97 -17.01 -11.03
C GLN A 17 -9.08 -16.92 -12.28
N GLU A 18 -9.22 -17.86 -13.22
CA GLU A 18 -8.48 -17.85 -14.48
C GLU A 18 -8.78 -16.62 -15.34
N GLN A 19 -10.05 -16.18 -15.41
CA GLN A 19 -10.44 -14.97 -16.13
C GLN A 19 -9.89 -13.70 -15.47
N ILE A 20 -10.00 -13.59 -14.14
CA ILE A 20 -9.44 -12.48 -13.38
C ILE A 20 -7.91 -12.44 -13.53
N ASP A 21 -7.24 -13.59 -13.49
CA ASP A 21 -5.80 -13.73 -13.64
C ASP A 21 -5.33 -13.28 -15.03
N ASN A 22 -6.06 -13.65 -16.07
CA ASN A 22 -5.78 -13.18 -17.43
C ASN A 22 -5.94 -11.66 -17.53
N LEU A 23 -7.01 -11.09 -16.95
CA LEU A 23 -7.21 -9.65 -16.90
C LEU A 23 -6.08 -8.94 -16.14
N MET A 24 -5.66 -9.45 -14.97
CA MET A 24 -4.51 -8.96 -14.21
C MET A 24 -3.23 -9.00 -15.04
N ARG A 25 -3.01 -10.08 -15.80
CA ARG A 25 -1.85 -10.22 -16.69
C ARG A 25 -1.81 -9.14 -17.76
N VAL A 26 -2.95 -8.86 -18.40
CA VAL A 26 -3.08 -7.80 -19.42
C VAL A 26 -2.89 -6.43 -18.77
N TYR A 27 -3.63 -6.13 -17.69
CA TYR A 27 -3.53 -4.87 -16.94
C TYR A 27 -2.10 -4.55 -16.50
N GLN A 28 -1.40 -5.52 -15.92
CA GLN A 28 -0.02 -5.33 -15.46
C GLN A 28 0.97 -5.19 -16.62
N SER A 29 0.67 -5.74 -17.78
CA SER A 29 1.46 -5.53 -19.01
C SER A 29 1.27 -4.13 -19.55
N ALA A 30 0.02 -3.65 -19.61
CA ALA A 30 -0.32 -2.28 -19.94
C ALA A 30 0.38 -1.28 -19.01
N LYS A 31 0.31 -1.48 -17.69
CA LYS A 31 1.01 -0.62 -16.72
C LYS A 31 2.52 -0.53 -16.97
N ARG A 32 3.18 -1.65 -17.28
CA ARG A 32 4.63 -1.66 -17.57
C ARG A 32 4.95 -0.97 -18.89
N TYR A 33 4.09 -1.15 -19.90
CA TYR A 33 4.20 -0.43 -21.16
C TYR A 33 4.08 1.08 -20.93
N SER A 34 3.03 1.52 -20.22
CA SER A 34 2.83 2.92 -19.86
C SER A 34 4.03 3.48 -19.09
N PHE A 35 4.59 2.72 -18.15
CA PHE A 35 5.76 3.16 -17.38
C PHE A 35 6.95 3.48 -18.27
N ASN A 36 7.26 2.63 -19.25
CA ASN A 36 8.36 2.89 -20.18
C ASN A 36 8.07 4.09 -21.09
N ARG A 37 6.86 4.18 -21.65
CA ARG A 37 6.47 5.32 -22.52
C ARG A 37 6.50 6.65 -21.79
N LEU A 38 6.05 6.69 -20.54
CA LEU A 38 6.10 7.90 -19.71
C LEU A 38 7.53 8.30 -19.33
N LEU A 39 8.46 7.35 -19.21
CA LEU A 39 9.88 7.64 -19.03
C LEU A 39 10.56 8.16 -20.29
N GLU A 40 10.02 7.82 -21.46
CA GLU A 40 10.39 8.36 -22.78
C GLU A 40 9.65 9.68 -23.08
N GLU A 41 9.05 10.30 -22.06
CA GLU A 41 8.39 11.62 -22.12
C GLU A 41 7.16 11.70 -23.05
N HIS A 42 6.57 10.56 -23.43
CA HIS A 42 5.31 10.54 -24.18
C HIS A 42 4.15 11.11 -23.36
N ASN A 43 3.19 11.73 -24.06
CA ASN A 43 2.02 12.32 -23.43
C ASN A 43 1.08 11.25 -22.84
N MET A 44 0.58 11.50 -21.63
CA MET A 44 -0.32 10.61 -20.90
C MET A 44 -1.56 10.16 -21.71
N ASN A 45 -2.16 11.06 -22.48
CA ASN A 45 -3.35 10.77 -23.27
C ASN A 45 -3.03 9.90 -24.48
N GLU A 46 -1.86 10.10 -25.10
CA GLU A 46 -1.36 9.25 -26.19
C GLU A 46 -1.06 7.84 -25.67
N VAL A 47 -0.32 7.75 -24.54
CA VAL A 47 -0.02 6.47 -23.89
C VAL A 47 -1.30 5.72 -23.54
N ARG A 48 -2.34 6.42 -23.05
CA ARG A 48 -3.63 5.81 -22.76
C ARG A 48 -4.30 5.24 -24.00
N LYS A 49 -4.30 5.96 -25.13
CA LYS A 49 -4.85 5.48 -26.41
C LYS A 49 -4.10 4.24 -26.89
N ASP A 50 -2.78 4.29 -26.90
CA ASP A 50 -1.91 3.15 -27.19
C ASP A 50 -2.23 1.94 -26.32
N VAL A 51 -2.48 2.15 -25.03
CA VAL A 51 -2.83 1.06 -24.11
C VAL A 51 -4.17 0.42 -24.48
N MET A 52 -5.17 1.22 -24.84
CA MET A 52 -6.46 0.70 -25.29
C MET A 52 -6.28 -0.16 -26.54
N ASP A 53 -5.56 0.35 -27.54
CA ASP A 53 -5.40 -0.32 -28.82
C ASP A 53 -4.54 -1.59 -28.73
N LYS A 54 -3.41 -1.53 -27.99
CA LYS A 54 -2.45 -2.64 -27.90
C LYS A 54 -2.87 -3.76 -26.96
N PHE A 55 -3.61 -3.43 -25.90
CA PHE A 55 -3.97 -4.40 -24.86
C PHE A 55 -5.46 -4.77 -24.85
N GLY A 56 -6.29 -4.16 -25.69
CA GLY A 56 -7.74 -4.39 -25.72
C GLY A 56 -8.44 -3.99 -24.43
N LEU A 57 -7.81 -3.15 -23.60
CA LEU A 57 -8.38 -2.69 -22.35
C LEU A 57 -9.36 -1.54 -22.61
N ASN A 58 -10.53 -1.63 -22.02
CA ASN A 58 -11.47 -0.50 -22.04
C ASN A 58 -10.88 0.72 -21.30
N ALA A 59 -11.43 1.89 -21.58
CA ALA A 59 -10.90 3.16 -21.08
C ALA A 59 -10.83 3.23 -19.53
N ARG A 60 -11.70 2.50 -18.83
CA ARG A 60 -11.80 2.42 -17.36
C ARG A 60 -10.79 1.44 -16.73
N TYR A 61 -10.04 0.70 -17.53
CA TYR A 61 -8.83 -0.02 -17.12
C TYR A 61 -7.54 0.63 -17.66
N SER A 62 -7.57 1.13 -18.89
CA SER A 62 -6.40 1.76 -19.52
C SER A 62 -5.97 3.04 -18.80
N TYR A 63 -6.93 3.86 -18.36
CA TYR A 63 -6.62 5.07 -17.59
C TYR A 63 -5.98 4.73 -16.23
N PRO A 64 -6.56 3.86 -15.38
CA PRO A 64 -5.90 3.42 -14.14
C PRO A 64 -4.54 2.76 -14.35
N ALA A 65 -4.36 1.94 -15.38
CA ALA A 65 -3.06 1.32 -15.67
C ALA A 65 -1.98 2.37 -15.95
N THR A 66 -2.34 3.41 -16.70
CA THR A 66 -1.43 4.53 -17.04
C THR A 66 -1.19 5.42 -15.81
N LYS A 67 -2.23 5.69 -15.01
CA LYS A 67 -2.12 6.43 -13.74
C LYS A 67 -1.28 5.71 -12.69
N ASP A 68 -1.40 4.39 -12.59
CA ASP A 68 -0.54 3.58 -11.73
C ASP A 68 0.93 3.71 -12.14
N ALA A 69 1.22 3.72 -13.45
CA ALA A 69 2.58 3.90 -13.96
C ALA A 69 3.15 5.28 -13.62
N GLU A 70 2.40 6.35 -13.85
CA GLU A 70 2.74 7.72 -13.44
C GLU A 70 2.98 7.81 -11.93
N GLY A 71 2.12 7.18 -11.12
CA GLY A 71 2.26 7.12 -9.68
C GLY A 71 3.56 6.45 -9.22
N ILE A 72 3.99 5.38 -9.91
CA ILE A 72 5.28 4.73 -9.64
C ILE A 72 6.43 5.69 -9.95
N ILE A 73 6.41 6.38 -11.10
CA ILE A 73 7.47 7.35 -11.48
C ILE A 73 7.56 8.48 -10.44
N LYS A 74 6.42 9.07 -10.07
CA LYS A 74 6.34 10.12 -9.04
C LYS A 74 6.90 9.63 -7.70
N SER A 75 6.50 8.43 -7.28
CA SER A 75 7.00 7.80 -6.05
C SER A 75 8.52 7.58 -6.08
N GLN A 76 9.07 7.14 -7.21
CA GLN A 76 10.52 6.97 -7.35
C GLN A 76 11.27 8.31 -7.28
N LYS A 77 10.74 9.37 -7.92
CA LYS A 77 11.33 10.72 -7.85
C LYS A 77 11.35 11.26 -6.40
N GLU A 78 10.27 11.08 -5.65
CA GLU A 78 10.26 11.47 -4.23
C GLU A 78 11.18 10.60 -3.36
N LEU A 79 11.26 9.29 -3.65
CA LEU A 79 12.14 8.38 -2.93
C LEU A 79 13.62 8.78 -3.06
N ILE A 80 14.05 9.29 -4.23
CA ILE A 80 15.43 9.78 -4.43
C ILE A 80 15.78 10.86 -3.40
N LYS A 81 14.89 11.83 -3.17
CA LYS A 81 15.12 12.92 -2.21
C LYS A 81 15.35 12.37 -0.79
N TRP A 82 14.50 11.44 -0.37
CA TRP A 82 14.59 10.78 0.93
C TRP A 82 15.84 9.91 1.06
N GLU A 83 16.19 9.15 0.03
CA GLU A 83 17.38 8.29 0.00
C GLU A 83 18.68 9.09 0.09
N ILE A 84 18.75 10.25 -0.57
CA ILE A 84 19.88 11.18 -0.46
C ILE A 84 20.00 11.68 0.98
N TYR A 85 18.92 12.20 1.55
CA TYR A 85 18.90 12.72 2.92
C TYR A 85 19.33 11.65 3.93
N GLU A 86 18.69 10.49 3.90
CA GLU A 86 18.96 9.40 4.84
C GLU A 86 20.38 8.85 4.70
N THR A 87 20.89 8.74 3.46
CA THR A 87 22.25 8.26 3.20
C THR A 87 23.30 9.27 3.70
N LYS A 88 23.07 10.59 3.56
CA LYS A 88 23.94 11.64 4.14
C LYS A 88 23.99 11.54 5.66
N GLU A 89 22.86 11.36 6.33
CA GLU A 89 22.82 11.19 7.78
C GLU A 89 23.53 9.90 8.24
N LYS A 90 23.34 8.79 7.52
CA LYS A 90 24.06 7.52 7.78
C LYS A 90 25.57 7.67 7.57
N LEU A 91 26.02 8.43 6.57
CA LEU A 91 27.43 8.75 6.35
C LEU A 91 28.02 9.55 7.50
N LYS A 92 27.34 10.63 7.91
CA LYS A 92 27.74 11.47 9.05
C LYS A 92 27.92 10.64 10.33
N LYS A 93 26.95 9.78 10.65
CA LYS A 93 27.03 8.88 11.81
C LYS A 93 28.19 7.87 11.68
N SER A 94 28.43 7.32 10.50
CA SER A 94 29.51 6.35 10.26
C SER A 94 30.89 7.00 10.38
N ARG A 95 31.07 8.24 9.87
CA ARG A 95 32.30 9.04 10.02
C ARG A 95 32.58 9.37 11.49
N LYS A 96 31.60 9.86 12.23
CA LYS A 96 31.72 10.09 13.69
C LYS A 96 32.10 8.82 14.46
N LYS A 97 31.58 7.66 14.05
CA LYS A 97 31.95 6.37 14.66
C LYS A 97 33.39 5.98 14.35
N LEU A 98 33.88 6.28 13.15
CA LEU A 98 35.26 6.01 12.74
C LEU A 98 36.28 6.80 13.59
N GLU A 99 35.96 8.04 13.96
CA GLU A 99 36.79 8.88 14.83
C GLU A 99 36.97 8.26 16.23
N LYS A 100 35.92 7.62 16.77
CA LYS A 100 35.93 7.05 18.13
C LYS A 100 36.58 5.66 18.21
N VAL A 101 36.48 4.86 17.15
CA VAL A 101 36.90 3.46 17.17
C VAL A 101 38.38 3.34 16.80
N ARG A 102 39.18 2.80 17.73
CA ARG A 102 40.62 2.56 17.53
C ARG A 102 40.94 1.16 16.96
N ALA A 103 40.15 0.15 17.32
CA ALA A 103 40.41 -1.25 16.92
C ALA A 103 40.46 -1.42 15.38
N PRO A 104 41.57 -1.92 14.79
CA PRO A 104 41.78 -1.95 13.35
C PRO A 104 40.71 -2.70 12.55
N LEU A 105 40.31 -3.89 13.00
CA LEU A 105 39.27 -4.69 12.33
C LEU A 105 37.92 -3.95 12.29
N LYS A 106 37.53 -3.30 13.39
CA LYS A 106 36.28 -2.52 13.45
C LYS A 106 36.37 -1.29 12.55
N ARG A 107 37.52 -0.62 12.46
CA ARG A 107 37.76 0.50 11.53
C ARG A 107 37.60 0.05 10.08
N LYS A 108 38.20 -1.08 9.68
CA LYS A 108 38.06 -1.66 8.32
C LYS A 108 36.59 -1.86 7.94
N GLY A 109 35.78 -2.41 8.84
CA GLY A 109 34.34 -2.57 8.61
C GLY A 109 33.59 -1.23 8.48
N ILE A 110 33.98 -0.20 9.24
CA ILE A 110 33.39 1.14 9.14
C ILE A 110 33.79 1.82 7.82
N HIS A 111 35.04 1.70 7.38
CA HIS A 111 35.49 2.18 6.07
C HIS A 111 34.68 1.55 4.93
N ALA A 112 34.58 0.22 4.89
CA ALA A 112 33.79 -0.48 3.88
C ALA A 112 32.31 -0.04 3.86
N ARG A 113 31.74 0.24 5.04
CA ARG A 113 30.39 0.80 5.15
C ARG A 113 30.31 2.23 4.59
N ILE A 114 31.29 3.09 4.89
CA ILE A 114 31.37 4.45 4.36
C ILE A 114 31.46 4.41 2.83
N ASP A 115 32.33 3.57 2.27
CA ASP A 115 32.50 3.44 0.83
C ASP A 115 31.18 3.02 0.16
N LYS A 116 30.50 2.01 0.71
CA LYS A 116 29.18 1.57 0.23
C LYS A 116 28.13 2.67 0.27
N LEU A 117 28.12 3.48 1.33
CA LEU A 117 27.19 4.59 1.46
C LEU A 117 27.53 5.74 0.51
N THR A 118 28.82 6.03 0.28
CA THR A 118 29.29 7.02 -0.68
C THR A 118 28.89 6.62 -2.11
N THR A 119 29.13 5.37 -2.50
CA THR A 119 28.67 4.86 -3.81
C THR A 119 27.16 4.95 -3.96
N LYS A 120 26.40 4.61 -2.90
CA LYS A 120 24.94 4.73 -2.89
C LYS A 120 24.52 6.19 -3.09
N LEU A 121 25.14 7.12 -2.36
CA LEU A 121 24.84 8.55 -2.44
C LEU A 121 25.11 9.09 -3.86
N ASN A 122 26.29 8.84 -4.41
CA ASN A 122 26.67 9.28 -5.75
C ASN A 122 25.68 8.78 -6.82
N ARG A 123 25.22 7.54 -6.70
CA ARG A 123 24.20 6.99 -7.60
C ARG A 123 22.89 7.78 -7.55
N TYR A 124 22.39 8.12 -6.37
CA TYR A 124 21.13 8.87 -6.25
C TYR A 124 21.29 10.34 -6.62
N GLU A 125 22.42 10.97 -6.29
CA GLU A 125 22.75 12.33 -6.70
C GLU A 125 22.79 12.44 -8.23
N LYS A 126 23.42 11.46 -8.91
CA LYS A 126 23.42 11.36 -10.38
C LYS A 126 21.99 11.32 -10.96
N HIS A 127 21.12 10.47 -10.43
CA HIS A 127 19.72 10.41 -10.86
C HIS A 127 18.98 11.72 -10.64
N ARG A 128 19.25 12.41 -9.53
CA ARG A 128 18.65 13.71 -9.23
C ARG A 128 19.11 14.77 -10.24
N GLU A 129 20.40 14.82 -10.55
CA GLU A 129 21.00 15.78 -11.51
C GLU A 129 20.51 15.55 -12.93
N GLU A 130 20.44 14.29 -13.38
CA GLU A 130 19.96 13.93 -14.72
C GLU A 130 18.42 13.94 -14.84
N GLY A 131 17.69 14.16 -13.75
CA GLY A 131 16.22 14.08 -13.74
C GLY A 131 15.66 12.67 -13.96
N THR A 132 16.50 11.63 -13.87
CA THR A 132 16.14 10.23 -14.11
C THR A 132 15.76 9.50 -12.82
N ILE A 133 15.30 8.26 -12.94
CA ILE A 133 15.02 7.38 -11.79
C ILE A 133 15.84 6.10 -11.85
N PRO A 134 16.17 5.49 -10.69
CA PRO A 134 16.73 4.15 -10.66
C PRO A 134 15.85 3.14 -11.39
N LYS A 135 16.47 2.14 -12.01
CA LYS A 135 15.77 1.06 -12.72
C LYS A 135 14.79 0.35 -11.79
N VAL A 136 13.51 0.36 -12.17
CA VAL A 136 12.43 -0.34 -11.47
C VAL A 136 12.32 -1.77 -11.99
N VAL A 137 12.23 -2.73 -11.06
CA VAL A 137 12.08 -4.15 -11.36
C VAL A 137 10.68 -4.60 -10.93
N PHE A 138 9.78 -4.75 -11.90
CA PHE A 138 8.41 -5.22 -11.66
C PHE A 138 8.39 -6.67 -11.19
N GLY A 139 7.70 -6.93 -10.08
CA GLY A 139 7.68 -8.22 -9.37
C GLY A 139 8.66 -8.29 -8.18
N GLY A 140 9.52 -7.28 -8.02
CA GLY A 140 10.45 -7.18 -6.90
C GLY A 140 11.89 -7.59 -7.22
N ARG A 141 12.86 -6.81 -6.74
CA ARG A 141 14.29 -7.03 -7.01
C ARG A 141 14.80 -8.38 -6.51
N GLU A 142 14.32 -8.85 -5.36
CA GLU A 142 14.72 -10.14 -4.79
C GLU A 142 14.34 -11.31 -5.70
N ASN A 143 13.10 -11.33 -6.18
CA ASN A 143 12.60 -12.35 -7.08
C ASN A 143 13.32 -12.31 -8.45
N PHE A 144 13.71 -11.13 -8.93
CA PHE A 144 14.54 -11.02 -10.11
C PHE A 144 15.94 -11.62 -9.91
N ILE A 145 16.53 -11.48 -8.71
CA ILE A 145 17.79 -12.15 -8.36
C ILE A 145 17.60 -13.67 -8.33
N LYS A 146 16.51 -14.17 -7.73
CA LYS A 146 16.17 -15.61 -7.75
C LYS A 146 16.04 -16.15 -9.17
N LEU A 147 15.38 -15.40 -10.05
CA LEU A 147 15.27 -15.72 -11.47
C LEU A 147 16.66 -15.82 -12.14
N GLN A 148 17.56 -14.86 -11.86
CA GLN A 148 18.91 -14.88 -12.43
C GLN A 148 19.76 -16.07 -11.94
N LYS A 149 19.49 -16.58 -10.73
CA LYS A 149 20.16 -17.74 -10.16
C LYS A 149 19.53 -19.08 -10.56
N GLY A 150 18.41 -19.08 -11.27
CA GLY A 150 17.66 -20.30 -11.59
C GLY A 150 16.82 -20.84 -10.42
N GLU A 151 16.69 -20.09 -9.33
CA GLU A 151 15.87 -20.45 -8.15
C GLU A 151 14.38 -20.11 -8.34
N LEU A 152 14.05 -19.40 -9.43
CA LEU A 152 12.68 -19.01 -9.80
C LEU A 152 12.52 -19.19 -11.31
N THR A 153 11.44 -19.83 -11.73
CA THR A 153 11.12 -20.00 -13.15
C THR A 153 10.61 -18.70 -13.79
N LYS A 154 10.64 -18.62 -15.12
CA LYS A 154 10.09 -17.46 -15.85
C LYS A 154 8.58 -17.34 -15.64
N GLU A 155 7.88 -18.46 -15.52
CA GLU A 155 6.44 -18.57 -15.31
C GLU A 155 6.05 -18.04 -13.93
N GLU A 156 6.76 -18.46 -12.87
CA GLU A 156 6.55 -17.93 -11.52
C GLU A 156 6.85 -16.43 -11.46
N TRP A 157 7.91 -15.98 -12.13
CA TRP A 157 8.22 -14.57 -12.21
C TRP A 157 7.12 -13.76 -12.90
N LYS A 158 6.57 -14.29 -13.99
CA LYS A 158 5.39 -13.71 -14.67
C LYS A 158 4.20 -13.64 -13.73
N LYS A 159 3.90 -14.68 -12.95
CA LYS A 159 2.78 -14.68 -11.97
C LYS A 159 2.96 -13.61 -10.89
N LEU A 160 4.17 -13.44 -10.36
CA LEU A 160 4.47 -12.46 -9.31
C LEU A 160 4.32 -11.00 -9.78
N ARG A 161 4.65 -10.70 -11.04
CA ARG A 161 4.54 -9.35 -11.62
C ARG A 161 3.20 -9.06 -12.29
N SER A 162 2.27 -10.01 -12.27
CA SER A 162 0.95 -9.94 -12.92
C SER A 162 -0.18 -10.29 -11.95
N ASN A 163 -0.11 -9.75 -10.72
CA ASN A 163 -0.94 -10.18 -9.60
C ASN A 163 -1.96 -9.13 -9.12
N ALA A 164 -2.22 -8.07 -9.89
CA ALA A 164 -3.18 -7.07 -9.46
C ALA A 164 -3.89 -6.39 -10.63
N LEU A 165 -5.09 -5.89 -10.40
CA LEU A 165 -5.82 -5.01 -11.31
C LEU A 165 -6.44 -3.86 -10.53
N CYS A 166 -6.63 -2.71 -11.18
CA CYS A 166 -7.23 -1.54 -10.54
C CYS A 166 -8.26 -0.91 -11.48
N SER A 167 -9.30 -0.33 -10.88
CA SER A 167 -10.20 0.59 -11.58
C SER A 167 -10.56 1.76 -10.67
N ILE A 168 -10.68 2.94 -11.26
CA ILE A 168 -11.02 4.18 -10.57
C ILE A 168 -12.46 4.55 -10.99
N GLY A 169 -13.36 4.65 -10.02
CA GLY A 169 -14.71 5.10 -10.22
C GLY A 169 -14.84 6.62 -10.15
N ALA A 170 -15.89 7.13 -10.78
CA ALA A 170 -16.26 8.54 -10.73
C ALA A 170 -17.76 8.64 -10.41
N GLU A 171 -18.13 9.64 -9.63
CA GLU A 171 -19.52 9.87 -9.21
C GLU A 171 -20.45 10.05 -10.40
N ILE A 172 -20.00 10.80 -11.42
CA ILE A 172 -20.72 10.99 -12.70
C ILE A 172 -21.02 9.68 -13.45
N ASP A 173 -20.23 8.63 -13.21
CA ASP A 173 -20.38 7.31 -13.83
C ASP A 173 -21.21 6.35 -12.94
N GLY A 174 -21.77 6.87 -11.83
CA GLY A 174 -22.45 6.10 -10.80
C GLY A 174 -21.48 5.24 -9.98
N GLY A 175 -20.24 5.71 -9.78
CA GLY A 175 -19.18 5.01 -9.04
C GLY A 175 -18.21 4.25 -9.95
N ASN A 176 -17.84 3.03 -9.56
CA ASN A 176 -16.90 2.21 -10.32
C ASN A 176 -17.65 1.24 -11.24
N GLN A 177 -17.48 1.34 -12.56
CA GLN A 177 -18.21 0.48 -13.51
C GLN A 177 -17.55 -0.87 -13.77
N ASN A 178 -16.22 -0.92 -13.73
CA ASN A 178 -15.43 -2.13 -13.99
C ASN A 178 -15.27 -2.99 -12.74
N LEU A 179 -15.08 -2.37 -11.59
CA LEU A 179 -14.97 -3.03 -10.29
C LEU A 179 -16.04 -2.46 -9.35
N ARG A 180 -17.30 -2.79 -9.65
CA ARG A 180 -18.46 -2.24 -8.96
C ARG A 180 -18.71 -3.00 -7.67
N ILE A 181 -18.82 -2.27 -6.56
CA ILE A 181 -19.29 -2.82 -5.30
C ILE A 181 -20.81 -2.68 -5.26
N GLU A 182 -21.50 -3.79 -5.05
CA GLU A 182 -22.96 -3.84 -4.94
C GLU A 182 -23.32 -4.23 -3.49
N HIS A 183 -24.17 -3.42 -2.87
CA HIS A 183 -24.71 -3.63 -1.53
C HIS A 183 -26.01 -4.45 -1.67
N LEU A 184 -26.03 -5.65 -1.09
CA LEU A 184 -27.15 -6.60 -1.22
C LEU A 184 -28.15 -6.43 -0.07
N ASP A 185 -27.63 -6.37 1.16
CA ASP A 185 -28.37 -6.13 2.40
C ASP A 185 -27.42 -5.54 3.46
N GLU A 186 -27.89 -5.37 4.71
CA GLU A 186 -27.21 -4.65 5.79
C GLU A 186 -25.69 -4.86 5.91
N ASN A 187 -25.20 -6.10 5.73
CA ASN A 187 -23.79 -6.44 5.88
C ASN A 187 -23.21 -7.23 4.70
N HIS A 188 -24.01 -7.55 3.68
CA HIS A 188 -23.55 -8.33 2.54
C HIS A 188 -23.26 -7.44 1.32
N PHE A 189 -22.04 -7.60 0.81
CA PHE A 189 -21.56 -6.91 -0.38
C PHE A 189 -21.04 -7.93 -1.39
N ARG A 190 -21.15 -7.60 -2.67
CA ARG A 190 -20.45 -8.34 -3.73
C ARG A 190 -19.66 -7.40 -4.62
N LEU A 191 -18.58 -7.91 -5.19
CA LEU A 191 -17.81 -7.22 -6.23
C LEU A 191 -18.22 -7.78 -7.59
N ARG A 192 -18.73 -6.89 -8.45
CA ARG A 192 -18.95 -7.16 -9.87
C ARG A 192 -17.72 -6.70 -10.66
N ILE A 193 -17.05 -7.67 -11.28
CA ILE A 193 -15.82 -7.48 -12.05
C ILE A 193 -16.13 -7.59 -13.53
N ASN A 194 -15.98 -6.49 -14.28
CA ASN A 194 -16.02 -6.54 -15.74
C ASN A 194 -14.73 -7.19 -16.25
N VAL A 195 -14.85 -8.36 -16.87
CA VAL A 195 -13.72 -9.12 -17.43
C VAL A 195 -13.61 -8.98 -18.93
N ASP A 196 -14.70 -8.63 -19.60
CA ASP A 196 -14.75 -8.39 -21.05
C ASP A 196 -16.02 -7.58 -21.41
N THR A 197 -16.19 -7.33 -22.70
CA THR A 197 -17.37 -6.73 -23.31
C THR A 197 -18.62 -7.50 -22.90
N ARG A 198 -19.48 -6.83 -22.13
CA ARG A 198 -20.74 -7.41 -21.59
C ARG A 198 -20.55 -8.71 -20.80
N LYS A 199 -19.37 -8.93 -20.21
CA LYS A 199 -19.07 -10.10 -19.38
C LYS A 199 -18.63 -9.67 -17.98
N TRP A 200 -19.28 -10.24 -16.97
CA TRP A 200 -19.03 -9.93 -15.56
C TRP A 200 -18.89 -11.19 -14.73
N ILE A 201 -18.03 -11.10 -13.71
CA ILE A 201 -17.90 -12.05 -12.61
C ILE A 201 -18.48 -11.40 -11.36
N TYR A 202 -19.16 -12.17 -10.53
CA TYR A 202 -19.77 -11.71 -9.30
C TYR A 202 -19.25 -12.55 -8.15
N SER A 203 -18.51 -11.92 -7.24
CA SER A 203 -18.01 -12.59 -6.03
C SER A 203 -18.56 -11.90 -4.80
N PRO A 204 -19.09 -12.64 -3.82
CA PRO A 204 -19.25 -12.14 -2.46
C PRO A 204 -17.96 -11.49 -1.98
N MET A 205 -18.07 -10.45 -1.17
CA MET A 205 -16.95 -9.70 -0.64
C MET A 205 -17.02 -9.69 0.87
N TRP A 206 -15.96 -10.18 1.51
CA TRP A 206 -15.77 -10.04 2.94
C TRP A 206 -15.08 -8.72 3.25
N ILE A 207 -15.62 -7.96 4.21
CA ILE A 207 -14.97 -6.78 4.79
C ILE A 207 -15.06 -6.82 6.32
N PRO A 208 -14.08 -6.27 7.05
CA PRO A 208 -14.19 -6.15 8.51
C PRO A 208 -15.38 -5.28 8.92
N SER A 209 -16.16 -5.71 9.92
CA SER A 209 -17.41 -5.06 10.35
C SER A 209 -17.24 -3.57 10.67
N ARG A 210 -16.09 -3.18 11.25
CA ARG A 210 -15.77 -1.77 11.56
C ARG A 210 -15.74 -0.85 10.34
N TYR A 211 -15.66 -1.39 9.13
CA TYR A 211 -15.60 -0.63 7.88
C TYR A 211 -16.92 -0.66 7.08
N VAL A 212 -17.96 -1.33 7.57
CA VAL A 212 -19.24 -1.47 6.83
C VAL A 212 -19.86 -0.10 6.54
N GLU A 213 -20.01 0.75 7.56
CA GLU A 213 -20.61 2.09 7.37
C GLU A 213 -19.75 2.99 6.49
N TYR A 214 -18.43 2.91 6.63
CA TYR A 214 -17.50 3.63 5.75
C TYR A 214 -17.63 3.16 4.29
N LEU A 215 -17.82 1.85 4.07
CA LEU A 215 -18.03 1.31 2.74
C LEU A 215 -19.36 1.79 2.16
N LYS A 216 -20.46 1.74 2.92
CA LYS A 216 -21.78 2.25 2.50
C LYS A 216 -21.72 3.71 2.06
N GLN A 217 -20.94 4.53 2.77
CA GLN A 217 -20.70 5.92 2.37
C GLN A 217 -19.82 6.01 1.12
N ALA A 218 -18.74 5.24 1.05
CA ALA A 218 -17.80 5.26 -0.06
C ALA A 218 -18.46 4.89 -1.40
N ILE A 219 -19.34 3.88 -1.42
CA ILE A 219 -19.98 3.42 -2.66
C ILE A 219 -21.00 4.40 -3.25
N ARG A 220 -21.43 5.41 -2.48
CA ARG A 220 -22.31 6.49 -2.95
C ARG A 220 -21.56 7.56 -3.75
N GLY A 221 -20.24 7.63 -3.61
CA GLY A 221 -19.40 8.64 -4.27
C GLY A 221 -18.37 8.03 -5.22
N SER A 222 -17.26 8.74 -5.38
CA SER A 222 -16.11 8.27 -6.15
C SER A 222 -15.20 7.37 -5.31
N TYR A 223 -15.03 6.13 -5.74
CA TYR A 223 -14.12 5.18 -5.10
C TYR A 223 -13.30 4.40 -6.14
N SER A 224 -12.08 4.04 -5.76
CA SER A 224 -11.23 3.15 -6.53
C SER A 224 -11.18 1.78 -5.87
N VAL A 225 -11.06 0.75 -6.71
CA VAL A 225 -10.92 -0.63 -6.25
C VAL A 225 -9.68 -1.21 -6.88
N ARG A 226 -8.86 -1.88 -6.06
CA ARG A 226 -7.73 -2.68 -6.49
C ARG A 226 -7.90 -4.10 -6.00
N VAL A 227 -7.90 -5.05 -6.92
CA VAL A 227 -7.88 -6.48 -6.61
C VAL A 227 -6.43 -6.95 -6.68
N VAL A 228 -5.97 -7.66 -5.65
CA VAL A 228 -4.61 -8.18 -5.54
C VAL A 228 -4.65 -9.68 -5.25
N ARG A 229 -3.98 -10.47 -6.08
CA ARG A 229 -3.77 -11.90 -5.86
C ARG A 229 -2.52 -12.11 -5.00
N ARG A 230 -2.71 -12.78 -3.86
CA ARG A 230 -1.66 -13.41 -3.03
C ARG A 230 -1.99 -14.91 -2.94
N ASP A 231 -2.17 -15.43 -1.73
CA ASP A 231 -2.75 -16.75 -1.48
C ASP A 231 -4.28 -16.74 -1.75
N LYS A 232 -4.89 -15.57 -1.59
CA LYS A 232 -6.29 -15.26 -1.90
C LYS A 232 -6.39 -13.93 -2.65
N TYR A 233 -7.59 -13.60 -3.13
CA TYR A 233 -7.87 -12.31 -3.75
C TYR A 233 -8.26 -11.29 -2.67
N GLU A 234 -7.39 -10.32 -2.44
CA GLU A 234 -7.63 -9.17 -1.57
C GLU A 234 -8.26 -8.04 -2.39
N VAL A 235 -9.16 -7.28 -1.77
CA VAL A 235 -9.79 -6.10 -2.37
C VAL A 235 -9.42 -4.88 -1.53
N HIS A 236 -8.80 -3.89 -2.15
CA HIS A 236 -8.49 -2.61 -1.53
C HIS A 236 -9.40 -1.55 -2.12
N ILE A 237 -10.18 -0.90 -1.26
CA ILE A 237 -11.18 0.09 -1.65
C ILE A 237 -10.73 1.42 -1.10
N SER A 238 -10.41 2.36 -1.98
CA SER A 238 -9.93 3.69 -1.58
C SER A 238 -10.92 4.74 -2.02
N SER A 239 -11.39 5.54 -1.07
CA SER A 239 -12.26 6.70 -1.30
C SER A 239 -11.75 7.89 -0.50
N ASP A 240 -12.08 9.08 -0.99
CA ASP A 240 -11.90 10.27 -0.18
C ASP A 240 -12.97 10.29 0.90
N HIS A 241 -12.53 10.44 2.14
CA HIS A 241 -13.40 10.60 3.27
C HIS A 241 -13.19 11.99 3.84
N GLN A 242 -14.27 12.74 4.04
CA GLN A 242 -14.21 13.90 4.91
C GLN A 242 -13.82 13.35 6.29
N GLY A 243 -12.73 13.86 6.86
CA GLY A 243 -12.36 13.45 8.22
C GLY A 243 -13.55 13.69 9.13
N ILE A 244 -13.78 12.82 10.10
CA ILE A 244 -14.75 13.12 11.16
C ILE A 244 -14.30 14.45 11.76
N ALA A 245 -15.17 15.47 11.70
CA ALA A 245 -14.93 16.70 12.45
C ALA A 245 -14.84 16.27 13.92
N LEU A 246 -13.64 16.30 14.47
CA LEU A 246 -13.42 15.91 15.86
C LEU A 246 -14.10 16.96 16.73
N ASP A 247 -15.17 16.56 17.40
CA ASP A 247 -15.80 17.42 18.39
C ASP A 247 -15.01 17.34 19.70
N PHE A 248 -14.38 18.46 20.03
CA PHE A 248 -13.60 18.63 21.25
C PHE A 248 -14.39 19.34 22.36
N SER A 249 -15.70 19.56 22.18
CA SER A 249 -16.58 20.23 23.15
C SER A 249 -16.53 19.59 24.54
N ASN A 250 -16.32 18.27 24.59
CA ASN A 250 -16.22 17.47 25.82
C ASN A 250 -14.77 17.22 26.27
N GLY A 251 -13.78 17.86 25.64
CA GLY A 251 -12.35 17.54 25.79
C GLY A 251 -11.91 16.36 24.92
N VAL A 252 -10.66 15.93 25.09
CA VAL A 252 -10.03 14.88 24.28
C VAL A 252 -9.37 13.80 25.12
N ALA A 253 -9.43 12.56 24.65
CA ALA A 253 -8.60 11.46 25.14
C ALA A 253 -7.53 11.13 24.08
N GLY A 254 -6.28 11.42 24.38
CA GLY A 254 -5.12 11.00 23.58
C GLY A 254 -4.65 9.62 24.01
N PHE A 255 -4.44 8.74 23.03
CA PHE A 255 -3.87 7.41 23.25
C PHE A 255 -2.47 7.36 22.64
N ASP A 256 -1.50 6.90 23.43
CA ASP A 256 -0.16 6.58 22.97
C ASP A 256 0.11 5.09 23.21
N ILE A 257 0.37 4.35 22.14
CA ILE A 257 0.55 2.90 22.17
C ILE A 257 2.04 2.60 22.06
N ASN A 258 2.61 2.11 23.15
CA ASN A 258 3.99 1.67 23.23
C ASN A 258 4.10 0.15 23.20
N THR A 259 5.32 -0.35 23.04
CA THR A 259 5.60 -1.79 22.94
C THR A 259 5.31 -2.57 24.22
N ASP A 260 5.18 -1.89 25.35
CA ASP A 260 5.00 -2.46 26.69
C ASP A 260 3.88 -1.78 27.48
N ASN A 261 3.16 -0.81 26.91
CA ASN A 261 2.08 -0.11 27.60
C ASN A 261 1.15 0.63 26.63
N ILE A 262 -0.05 0.97 27.11
CA ILE A 262 -0.93 1.96 26.49
C ILE A 262 -1.07 3.13 27.46
N SER A 263 -0.69 4.32 27.04
CA SER A 263 -0.83 5.55 27.80
C SER A 263 -2.05 6.32 27.32
N VAL A 264 -2.89 6.75 28.25
CA VAL A 264 -4.10 7.52 27.96
C VAL A 264 -4.00 8.85 28.70
N THR A 265 -4.25 9.95 27.99
CA THR A 265 -4.25 11.31 28.54
C THR A 265 -5.56 11.99 28.20
N ILE A 266 -6.23 12.56 29.19
CA ILE A 266 -7.45 13.35 29.02
C ILE A 266 -7.07 14.82 29.13
N ALA A 267 -7.45 15.63 28.14
CA ALA A 267 -7.41 17.09 28.21
C ALA A 267 -8.83 17.67 28.15
N THR A 268 -9.05 18.81 28.80
CA THR A 268 -10.32 19.53 28.75
C THR A 268 -10.53 20.18 27.37
N ARG A 269 -11.74 20.71 27.13
CA ARG A 269 -12.07 21.46 25.90
C ARG A 269 -11.13 22.64 25.63
N ASP A 270 -10.55 23.24 26.68
CA ASP A 270 -9.62 24.37 26.59
C ASP A 270 -8.17 23.93 26.40
N GLY A 271 -7.92 22.61 26.21
CA GLY A 271 -6.59 22.04 26.03
C GLY A 271 -5.80 21.80 27.32
N ASN A 272 -6.41 22.04 28.48
CA ASN A 272 -5.73 21.83 29.76
C ASN A 272 -5.67 20.34 30.12
N PHE A 273 -4.53 19.89 30.63
CA PHE A 273 -4.37 18.54 31.15
C PHE A 273 -5.38 18.26 32.28
N ARG A 274 -6.14 17.17 32.16
CA ARG A 274 -7.11 16.74 33.19
C ARG A 274 -6.63 15.51 33.95
N ALA A 275 -6.19 14.48 33.24
CA ALA A 275 -5.74 13.23 33.85
C ALA A 275 -4.89 12.43 32.88
N SER A 276 -4.05 11.52 33.39
CA SER A 276 -3.44 10.47 32.58
C SER A 276 -3.42 9.15 33.33
N LYS A 277 -3.40 8.05 32.56
CA LYS A 277 -3.26 6.70 33.08
C LYS A 277 -2.44 5.86 32.12
N VAL A 278 -1.48 5.12 32.67
CA VAL A 278 -0.65 4.18 31.92
C VAL A 278 -1.09 2.77 32.25
N PHE A 279 -1.52 2.04 31.23
CA PHE A 279 -1.89 0.63 31.31
C PHE A 279 -0.66 -0.19 30.90
N LYS A 280 0.16 -0.56 31.89
CA LYS A 280 1.38 -1.33 31.66
C LYS A 280 1.05 -2.77 31.26
N CYS A 281 1.73 -3.26 30.24
CA CYS A 281 1.72 -4.66 29.83
C CYS A 281 3.08 -5.05 29.22
N PRO A 282 4.12 -5.20 30.05
CA PRO A 282 5.46 -5.55 29.58
C PRO A 282 5.50 -6.90 28.87
N GLU A 283 4.54 -7.78 29.12
CA GLU A 283 4.38 -9.06 28.44
C GLU A 283 4.19 -8.96 26.94
N LEU A 284 3.69 -7.82 26.42
CA LEU A 284 3.51 -7.61 24.98
C LEU A 284 4.82 -7.75 24.18
N LEU A 285 5.96 -7.41 24.80
CA LEU A 285 7.29 -7.46 24.20
C LEU A 285 7.72 -8.87 23.80
N TYR A 286 7.33 -9.88 24.57
CA TYR A 286 7.82 -11.25 24.44
C TYR A 286 6.69 -12.30 24.26
N ALA A 287 5.43 -11.91 24.37
CA ALA A 287 4.30 -12.80 24.13
C ALA A 287 4.24 -13.26 22.66
N ARG A 288 3.94 -14.55 22.45
CA ARG A 288 3.59 -15.13 21.15
C ARG A 288 2.23 -14.58 20.68
N SER A 289 1.99 -14.56 19.36
CA SER A 289 0.86 -13.86 18.73
C SER A 289 -0.50 -14.07 19.42
N ASN A 290 -0.91 -15.33 19.64
CA ASN A 290 -2.21 -15.62 20.27
C ASN A 290 -2.32 -15.10 21.71
N ARG A 291 -1.23 -15.16 22.49
CA ARG A 291 -1.20 -14.61 23.85
C ARG A 291 -1.20 -13.09 23.83
N ARG A 292 -0.59 -12.46 22.81
CA ARG A 292 -0.60 -11.02 22.63
C ARG A 292 -2.00 -10.49 22.36
N ASP A 293 -2.76 -11.16 21.48
CA ASP A 293 -4.16 -10.80 21.20
C ASP A 293 -5.04 -10.92 22.46
N TRP A 294 -4.85 -11.98 23.24
CA TRP A 294 -5.53 -12.16 24.52
C TRP A 294 -5.16 -11.08 25.55
N LEU A 295 -3.88 -10.72 25.68
CA LEU A 295 -3.41 -9.66 26.58
C LEU A 295 -4.00 -8.30 26.20
N LEU A 296 -4.02 -7.98 24.90
CA LEU A 296 -4.64 -6.76 24.38
C LEU A 296 -6.15 -6.73 24.63
N GLY A 297 -6.85 -7.86 24.43
CA GLY A 297 -8.26 -7.98 24.74
C GLY A 297 -8.57 -7.70 26.21
N ASN A 298 -7.80 -8.28 27.13
CA ASN A 298 -7.97 -8.04 28.57
C ASN A 298 -7.62 -6.62 28.99
N LEU A 299 -6.58 -6.02 28.40
CA LEU A 299 -6.27 -4.61 28.60
C LEU A 299 -7.48 -3.74 28.25
N VAL A 300 -8.09 -3.97 27.08
CA VAL A 300 -9.26 -3.23 26.60
C VAL A 300 -10.50 -3.48 27.48
N MET A 301 -10.76 -4.72 27.89
CA MET A 301 -11.89 -5.03 28.78
C MET A 301 -11.72 -4.42 30.18
N GLY A 302 -10.49 -4.31 30.68
CA GLY A 302 -10.20 -3.65 31.96
C GLY A 302 -10.51 -2.14 31.99
N PHE A 303 -10.77 -1.50 30.84
CA PHE A 303 -11.29 -0.12 30.80
C PHE A 303 -12.80 -0.05 31.12
N GLY A 304 -13.56 -1.14 30.96
CA GLY A 304 -15.02 -1.15 31.04
C GLY A 304 -15.62 -1.53 32.40
N THR A 305 -14.83 -2.00 33.37
CA THR A 305 -15.35 -2.65 34.59
C THR A 305 -15.15 -1.88 35.88
N LYS A 306 -15.03 -0.55 35.83
CA LYS A 306 -15.12 0.30 37.05
C LYS A 306 -16.03 1.50 36.78
N SER A 307 -17.33 1.24 36.78
CA SER A 307 -18.38 2.20 37.12
C SER A 307 -18.50 2.31 38.63
#